data_AF-A0A9P4GWV0-F1
#
_entry.id   AF-A0A9P4GWV0-F1
#
_cell.length_a   1.000
_cell.length_b   1.000
_cell.length_c   1.000
_cell.angle_alpha   90.00
_cell.angle_beta   90.00
_cell.angle_gamma   90.00
#
_symmetry.space_group_name_H-M   'P 1'
#
loop_
_entity.id
_entity.type
_entity.pdbx_description
1 polymer ?
#
loop_
_entity_poly.entity_id
_entity_poly.type
_entity_poly.pdbx_seq_one_letter_code
_entity_poly.pdbx_strand_id
1 'polypeptide(L)'
;MAAEYSHTHNFAPTEDGAKENVFPVVVSKQAPHDHRDELIALLRGTTVVVPDLEYIYKYWVVQTHPQVDAARERLETWFKTYVPTSAERAKQRKVDSALCSALFWTHGHEERFLVLSSVVAWVFFWDDEIDCGMLTNNAAKTDAYCDDTLAFIKHHLQPELGVDAPAAGRLHNSGMWKEIGKAVQEGQTPGKVRPCGSNNPPQRIEFIA
;
A
#
# COMPACT_ATOMS: atom_id res chain seq x y z
N MET A 1 32.93 -18.34 -10.41
CA MET A 1 32.91 -17.26 -11.43
C MET A 1 31.77 -16.33 -11.08
N ALA A 2 32.07 -15.32 -10.28
CA ALA A 2 31.14 -14.25 -9.91
C ALA A 2 31.55 -13.02 -10.71
N ALA A 3 30.61 -12.45 -11.47
CA ALA A 3 30.83 -11.21 -12.20
C ALA A 3 30.36 -10.06 -11.32
N GLU A 4 31.30 -9.25 -10.83
CA GLU A 4 31.04 -7.96 -10.20
C GLU A 4 30.76 -6.94 -11.31
N TYR A 5 29.58 -6.33 -11.30
CA TYR A 5 29.20 -5.28 -12.23
C TYR A 5 29.48 -3.92 -11.57
N SER A 6 30.62 -3.32 -11.92
CA SER A 6 30.98 -1.95 -11.53
C SER A 6 30.43 -0.95 -12.54
N HIS A 7 29.59 -0.02 -12.09
CA HIS A 7 29.14 1.12 -12.89
C HIS A 7 29.91 2.38 -12.46
N THR A 8 30.94 2.73 -13.22
CA THR A 8 31.64 4.02 -13.11
C THR A 8 30.97 5.04 -14.03
N HIS A 9 30.35 6.08 -13.47
CA HIS A 9 29.97 7.27 -14.23
C HIS A 9 31.14 8.25 -14.25
N ASN A 10 31.61 8.56 -15.47
CA ASN A 10 32.62 9.59 -15.72
C ASN A 10 31.94 10.96 -15.80
N PHE A 11 32.26 11.86 -14.87
CA PHE A 11 32.03 13.30 -15.03
C PHE A 11 33.38 14.00 -15.23
N ALA A 12 33.45 14.86 -16.24
CA ALA A 12 34.61 15.69 -16.54
C ALA A 12 34.82 16.77 -15.44
N PRO A 13 36.05 17.24 -15.20
CA PRO A 13 36.36 18.08 -14.04
C PRO A 13 36.12 19.57 -14.35
N THR A 14 35.41 20.24 -13.46
CA THR A 14 35.53 21.70 -13.27
C THR A 14 36.42 21.94 -12.06
N GLU A 15 37.50 22.68 -12.28
CA GLU A 15 38.41 23.18 -11.27
C GLU A 15 37.68 24.16 -10.35
N ASP A 16 37.57 23.83 -9.06
CA ASP A 16 37.73 24.80 -7.98
C ASP A 16 37.93 24.08 -6.64
N GLY A 17 38.96 24.51 -5.92
CA GLY A 17 39.48 23.83 -4.74
C GLY A 17 38.62 24.02 -3.49
N ALA A 18 38.13 22.89 -2.97
CA ALA A 18 37.94 22.67 -1.53
C ALA A 18 38.12 21.17 -1.26
N LYS A 19 39.17 20.81 -0.53
CA LYS A 19 39.39 19.42 -0.08
C LYS A 19 38.46 19.14 1.09
N GLU A 20 37.23 18.72 0.82
CA GLU A 20 36.40 18.06 1.83
C GLU A 20 36.96 16.64 2.06
N ASN A 21 37.54 16.43 3.24
CA ASN A 21 37.83 15.09 3.75
C ASN A 21 36.51 14.40 4.08
N VAL A 22 35.84 13.85 3.06
CA VAL A 22 34.71 12.94 3.26
C VAL A 22 35.27 11.59 3.65
N PHE A 23 35.36 11.33 4.96
CA PHE A 23 35.56 9.99 5.47
C PHE A 23 34.36 9.14 5.02
N PRO A 24 34.57 7.97 4.37
CA PRO A 24 33.46 7.08 4.09
C PRO A 24 32.94 6.55 5.43
N VAL A 25 31.77 7.05 5.85
CA VAL A 25 31.01 6.45 6.94
C VAL A 25 30.49 5.12 6.41
N VAL A 26 31.25 4.06 6.63
CA VAL A 26 30.77 2.69 6.45
C VAL A 26 29.77 2.44 7.58
N VAL A 27 28.50 2.75 7.35
CA VAL A 27 27.41 2.29 8.22
C VAL A 27 27.32 0.79 8.02
N SER A 28 27.96 0.03 8.90
CA SER A 28 27.71 -1.40 9.05
C SER A 28 26.23 -1.58 9.36
N LYS A 29 25.43 -1.98 8.35
CA LYS A 29 24.06 -2.49 8.57
C LYS A 29 24.18 -3.80 9.36
N GLN A 30 24.25 -3.71 10.69
CA GLN A 30 23.92 -4.86 11.53
C GLN A 30 22.48 -5.23 11.21
N ALA A 31 22.24 -6.51 10.89
CA ALA A 31 20.89 -7.01 10.73
C ALA A 31 20.11 -6.68 12.02
N PRO A 32 18.87 -6.17 11.93
CA PRO A 32 18.10 -5.82 13.12
C PRO A 32 17.99 -7.05 14.03
N HIS A 33 18.34 -6.88 15.31
CA HIS A 33 18.20 -7.93 16.30
C HIS A 33 16.71 -8.23 16.51
N ASP A 34 16.34 -9.50 16.37
CA ASP A 34 14.96 -9.94 16.56
C ASP A 34 14.65 -10.13 18.04
N HIS A 35 13.96 -9.17 18.64
CA HIS A 35 13.64 -9.17 20.08
C HIS A 35 12.39 -10.00 20.43
N ARG A 36 11.76 -10.71 19.47
CA ARG A 36 10.48 -11.40 19.71
C ARG A 36 10.57 -12.45 20.80
N ASP A 37 11.62 -13.27 20.80
CA ASP A 37 11.79 -14.34 21.79
C ASP A 37 12.01 -13.79 23.20
N GLU A 38 12.78 -12.70 23.32
CA GLU A 38 13.02 -12.00 24.59
C GLU A 38 11.72 -11.41 25.14
N LEU A 39 10.93 -10.75 24.29
CA LEU A 39 9.63 -10.19 24.66
C LEU A 39 8.64 -11.28 25.05
N ILE A 40 8.59 -12.40 24.30
CA ILE A 40 7.73 -13.54 24.64
C ILE A 40 8.12 -14.13 26.00
N ALA A 41 9.42 -14.28 26.27
CA ALA A 41 9.90 -14.78 27.56
C ALA A 41 9.52 -13.84 28.71
N LEU A 42 9.67 -12.52 28.50
CA LEU A 42 9.31 -11.50 29.48
C LEU A 42 7.80 -11.46 29.78
N LEU A 43 6.96 -11.57 28.75
CA LEU A 43 5.51 -11.45 28.87
C LEU A 43 4.83 -12.75 29.33
N ARG A 44 5.49 -13.90 29.22
CA ARG A 44 4.90 -15.20 29.56
C ARG A 44 4.51 -15.26 31.03
N GLY A 45 3.23 -15.54 31.29
CA GLY A 45 2.68 -15.60 32.65
C GLY A 45 2.36 -14.24 33.26
N THR A 46 2.60 -13.14 32.54
CA THR A 46 2.13 -11.81 32.93
C THR A 46 0.70 -11.59 32.45
N THR A 47 -0.07 -10.80 33.20
CA THR A 47 -1.38 -10.31 32.75
C THR A 47 -1.21 -8.92 32.19
N VAL A 48 -1.48 -8.75 30.89
CA VAL A 48 -1.58 -7.44 30.25
C VAL A 48 -3.00 -6.94 30.41
N VAL A 49 -3.17 -5.83 31.13
CA VAL A 49 -4.47 -5.14 31.24
C VAL A 49 -4.55 -4.11 30.13
N VAL A 50 -5.43 -4.34 29.15
CA VAL A 50 -5.73 -3.34 28.12
C VAL A 50 -6.63 -2.27 28.76
N PRO A 51 -6.22 -0.98 28.79
CA PRO A 51 -7.05 0.08 29.34
C PRO A 51 -8.37 0.18 28.59
N ASP A 52 -9.40 0.66 29.27
CA ASP A 52 -10.68 0.95 28.64
C ASP A 52 -10.51 2.06 27.57
N LEU A 53 -10.59 1.65 26.30
CA LEU A 53 -10.47 2.56 25.17
C LEU A 53 -11.73 3.41 24.97
N GLU A 54 -12.88 3.05 25.59
CA GLU A 54 -14.09 3.86 25.54
C GLU A 54 -13.82 5.27 26.10
N TYR A 55 -12.92 5.39 27.08
CA TYR A 55 -12.46 6.69 27.57
C TYR A 55 -11.93 7.60 26.47
N ILE A 56 -11.18 7.06 25.50
CA ILE A 56 -10.57 7.81 24.39
C ILE A 56 -11.64 8.21 23.37
N TYR A 57 -12.61 7.33 23.10
CA TYR A 57 -13.61 7.50 22.05
C TYR A 57 -15.00 7.87 22.58
N LYS A 58 -15.12 8.30 23.85
CA LYS A 58 -16.40 8.53 24.55
C LYS A 58 -17.38 9.44 23.80
N TYR A 59 -16.86 10.41 23.06
CA TYR A 59 -17.66 11.37 22.31
C TYR A 59 -17.60 11.14 20.79
N TRP A 60 -16.91 10.08 20.36
CA TRP A 60 -16.84 9.70 18.96
C TRP A 60 -18.14 8.99 18.57
N VAL A 61 -18.95 9.65 17.75
CA VAL A 61 -20.15 9.02 17.19
C VAL A 61 -19.72 8.12 16.05
N VAL A 62 -19.69 6.81 16.33
CA VAL A 62 -19.42 5.81 15.29
C VAL A 62 -20.57 5.82 14.29
N GLN A 63 -20.22 5.99 13.03
CA GLN A 63 -21.14 5.88 11.90
C GLN A 63 -20.52 4.94 10.87
N THR A 64 -21.38 4.40 10.01
CA THR A 64 -20.98 3.53 8.92
C THR A 64 -21.60 4.04 7.63
N HIS A 65 -20.84 3.99 6.54
CA HIS A 65 -21.38 4.30 5.22
C HIS A 65 -22.62 3.44 4.91
N PRO A 66 -23.70 4.01 4.36
CA PRO A 66 -24.94 3.26 4.07
C PRO A 66 -24.76 2.13 3.04
N GLN A 67 -23.69 2.19 2.25
CA GLN A 67 -23.39 1.23 1.17
C GLN A 67 -22.38 0.13 1.56
N VAL A 68 -22.17 -0.10 2.86
CA VAL A 68 -21.22 -1.12 3.34
C VAL A 68 -21.52 -2.52 2.77
N ASP A 69 -22.80 -2.91 2.66
CA ASP A 69 -23.16 -4.22 2.14
C ASP A 69 -22.92 -4.33 0.63
N ALA A 70 -23.20 -3.27 -0.13
CA ALA A 70 -22.84 -3.21 -1.55
C ALA A 70 -21.32 -3.31 -1.76
N ALA A 71 -20.52 -2.72 -0.87
CA ALA A 71 -19.06 -2.90 -0.89
C ALA A 71 -18.65 -4.35 -0.59
N ARG A 72 -19.29 -5.02 0.38
CA ARG A 72 -19.04 -6.44 0.68
C ARG A 72 -19.33 -7.34 -0.53
N GLU A 73 -20.46 -7.12 -1.21
CA GLU A 73 -20.82 -7.89 -2.40
C GLU A 73 -19.81 -7.68 -3.55
N ARG A 74 -19.40 -6.42 -3.78
CA ARG A 74 -18.35 -6.10 -4.75
C ARG A 74 -17.05 -6.81 -4.41
N LEU A 75 -16.61 -6.75 -3.15
CA LEU A 75 -15.39 -7.41 -2.69
C LEU A 75 -15.48 -8.94 -2.75
N GLU A 76 -16.66 -9.54 -2.59
CA GLU A 76 -16.81 -10.98 -2.75
C GLU A 76 -16.54 -11.44 -4.20
N THR A 77 -17.02 -10.65 -5.17
CA THR A 77 -16.69 -10.87 -6.59
C THR A 77 -15.20 -10.73 -6.84
N TRP A 78 -14.58 -9.74 -6.17
CA TRP A 78 -13.14 -9.55 -6.22
C TRP A 78 -12.38 -10.77 -5.68
N PHE A 79 -12.69 -11.20 -4.47
CA PHE A 79 -12.02 -12.33 -3.82
C PHE A 79 -12.08 -13.58 -4.69
N LYS A 80 -13.23 -13.89 -5.30
CA LYS A 80 -13.38 -15.04 -6.20
C LYS A 80 -12.51 -14.96 -7.45
N THR A 81 -12.24 -13.74 -7.93
CA THR A 81 -11.53 -13.51 -9.19
C THR A 81 -10.01 -13.51 -9.01
N TYR A 82 -9.52 -12.88 -7.93
CA TYR A 82 -8.09 -12.58 -7.80
C TYR A 82 -7.40 -13.23 -6.61
N VAL A 83 -8.15 -13.76 -5.64
CA VAL A 83 -7.57 -14.45 -4.48
C VAL A 83 -7.65 -15.95 -4.73
N PRO A 84 -6.52 -16.65 -4.93
CA PRO A 84 -6.52 -17.99 -5.50
C PRO A 84 -7.09 -19.05 -4.54
N THR A 85 -6.74 -18.98 -3.25
CA THR A 85 -7.13 -20.04 -2.30
C THR A 85 -8.38 -19.69 -1.50
N SER A 86 -9.15 -20.70 -1.11
CA SER A 86 -10.31 -20.52 -0.23
C SER A 86 -9.91 -20.06 1.17
N ALA A 87 -8.72 -20.44 1.63
CA ALA A 87 -8.17 -20.04 2.92
C ALA A 87 -7.85 -18.53 2.95
N GLU A 88 -7.16 -18.02 1.94
CA GLU A 88 -6.90 -16.57 1.80
C GLU A 88 -8.22 -15.80 1.68
N ARG A 89 -9.17 -16.27 0.86
CA ARG A 89 -10.51 -15.65 0.77
C ARG A 89 -11.22 -15.61 2.12
N ALA A 90 -11.11 -16.66 2.93
CA ALA A 90 -11.68 -16.69 4.27
C ALA A 90 -10.98 -15.70 5.22
N LYS A 91 -9.65 -15.54 5.12
CA LYS A 91 -8.90 -14.51 5.85
C LYS A 91 -9.38 -13.11 5.46
N GLN A 92 -9.48 -12.83 4.17
CA GLN A 92 -9.92 -11.51 3.68
C GLN A 92 -11.36 -11.15 4.08
N ARG A 93 -12.28 -12.13 4.14
CA ARG A 93 -13.63 -11.90 4.68
C ARG A 93 -13.62 -11.54 6.16
N LYS A 94 -12.70 -12.09 6.96
CA LYS A 94 -12.58 -11.77 8.39
C LYS A 94 -12.03 -10.37 8.63
N VAL A 95 -11.18 -9.86 7.72
CA VAL A 95 -10.68 -8.48 7.77
C VAL A 95 -11.83 -7.49 7.56
N ASP A 96 -12.84 -7.85 6.76
CA ASP A 96 -14.00 -7.01 6.43
C ASP A 96 -13.59 -5.59 6.00
N SER A 97 -12.77 -5.52 4.96
CA SER A 97 -12.25 -4.25 4.41
C SER A 97 -13.35 -3.26 4.01
N ALA A 98 -14.56 -3.77 3.69
CA ALA A 98 -15.73 -2.94 3.45
C ALA A 98 -16.19 -2.22 4.71
N LEU A 99 -16.31 -2.92 5.84
CA LEU A 99 -16.64 -2.31 7.13
C LEU A 99 -15.55 -1.33 7.57
N CYS A 100 -14.28 -1.71 7.46
CA CYS A 100 -13.16 -0.82 7.74
C CYS A 100 -13.30 0.49 6.96
N SER A 101 -13.51 0.40 5.65
CA SER A 101 -13.72 1.56 4.78
C SER A 101 -14.98 2.36 5.16
N ALA A 102 -16.07 1.68 5.52
CA ALA A 102 -17.32 2.32 5.91
C ALA A 102 -17.21 3.15 7.19
N LEU A 103 -16.28 2.81 8.07
CA LEU A 103 -15.98 3.56 9.30
C LEU A 103 -15.10 4.78 9.03
N PHE A 104 -14.22 4.75 8.01
CA PHE A 104 -13.40 5.90 7.60
C PHE A 104 -14.17 6.91 6.74
N TRP A 105 -14.96 6.42 5.78
CA TRP A 105 -15.74 7.26 4.86
C TRP A 105 -17.22 7.04 5.10
N THR A 106 -17.72 7.60 6.19
CA THR A 106 -19.11 7.41 6.65
C THR A 106 -20.15 8.10 5.76
N HIS A 107 -19.70 9.02 4.91
CA HIS A 107 -20.52 9.74 3.95
C HIS A 107 -19.79 9.83 2.61
N GLY A 108 -20.56 10.07 1.55
CA GLY A 108 -20.00 10.32 0.23
C GLY A 108 -20.88 9.74 -0.86
N HIS A 109 -20.38 9.87 -2.09
CA HIS A 109 -21.01 9.23 -3.23
C HIS A 109 -20.71 7.74 -3.21
N GLU A 110 -21.74 6.92 -3.40
CA GLU A 110 -21.66 5.46 -3.40
C GLU A 110 -20.52 4.93 -4.26
N GLU A 111 -20.46 5.34 -5.53
CA GLU A 111 -19.44 4.82 -6.45
C GLU A 111 -18.00 5.09 -5.97
N ARG A 112 -17.77 6.24 -5.33
CA ARG A 112 -16.46 6.58 -4.77
C ARG A 112 -16.15 5.71 -3.56
N PHE A 113 -17.14 5.50 -2.71
CA PHE A 113 -17.01 4.61 -1.55
C PHE A 113 -16.69 3.17 -1.97
N LEU A 114 -17.34 2.64 -3.02
CA LEU A 114 -17.07 1.30 -3.53
C LEU A 114 -15.63 1.16 -4.07
N VAL A 115 -15.12 2.20 -4.74
CA VAL A 115 -13.71 2.24 -5.19
C VAL A 115 -12.77 2.28 -4.00
N LEU A 116 -13.00 3.16 -3.01
CA LEU A 116 -12.17 3.26 -1.81
C LEU A 116 -12.15 1.95 -1.02
N SER A 117 -13.28 1.26 -0.93
CA SER A 117 -13.35 -0.07 -0.30
C SER A 117 -12.48 -1.10 -1.03
N SER A 118 -12.39 -1.01 -2.36
CA SER A 118 -11.51 -1.84 -3.17
C SER A 118 -10.02 -1.49 -2.95
N VAL A 119 -9.70 -0.21 -2.75
CA VAL A 119 -8.34 0.24 -2.41
C VAL A 119 -7.90 -0.34 -1.07
N VAL A 120 -8.72 -0.20 -0.02
CA VAL A 120 -8.39 -0.72 1.32
C VAL A 120 -8.21 -2.24 1.29
N ALA A 121 -9.09 -2.97 0.59
CA ALA A 121 -8.94 -4.41 0.42
C ALA A 121 -7.66 -4.80 -0.31
N TRP A 122 -7.29 -4.06 -1.36
CA TRP A 122 -6.04 -4.29 -2.08
C TRP A 122 -4.81 -4.03 -1.21
N VAL A 123 -4.77 -2.93 -0.45
CA VAL A 123 -3.63 -2.60 0.44
C VAL A 123 -3.42 -3.68 1.48
N PHE A 124 -4.48 -4.13 2.17
CA PHE A 124 -4.33 -5.20 3.17
C PHE A 124 -3.88 -6.52 2.57
N PHE A 125 -4.35 -6.86 1.37
CA PHE A 125 -3.89 -8.07 0.70
C PHE A 125 -2.42 -7.95 0.26
N TRP A 126 -2.04 -6.81 -0.31
CA TRP A 126 -0.66 -6.54 -0.72
C TRP A 126 0.31 -6.63 0.47
N ASP A 127 -0.07 -6.05 1.61
CA ASP A 127 0.67 -6.10 2.87
C ASP A 127 0.79 -7.53 3.39
N ASP A 128 -0.34 -8.26 3.43
CA ASP A 128 -0.38 -9.66 3.87
C ASP A 128 0.56 -10.58 3.06
N GLU A 129 0.64 -10.41 1.73
CA GLU A 129 1.53 -11.23 0.89
C GLU A 129 3.00 -11.10 1.30
N ILE A 130 3.41 -9.90 1.68
CA ILE A 130 4.77 -9.56 2.11
C ILE A 130 4.97 -9.96 3.58
N ASP A 131 4.04 -9.61 4.47
CA ASP A 131 4.24 -9.74 5.91
C ASP A 131 4.06 -11.17 6.44
N CYS A 132 3.07 -11.90 5.93
CA CYS A 132 2.78 -13.26 6.41
C CYS A 132 2.31 -14.25 5.34
N GLY A 133 2.41 -13.87 4.07
CA GLY A 133 1.98 -14.65 2.92
C GLY A 133 3.11 -15.40 2.24
N MET A 134 2.96 -15.60 0.93
CA MET A 134 3.90 -16.41 0.15
C MET A 134 5.26 -15.73 -0.08
N LEU A 135 5.34 -14.41 0.16
CA LEU A 135 6.53 -13.61 -0.13
C LEU A 135 7.40 -13.35 1.10
N THR A 136 6.89 -13.56 2.32
CA THR A 136 7.55 -13.21 3.59
C THR A 136 9.00 -13.66 3.72
N ASN A 137 9.32 -14.86 3.24
CA ASN A 137 10.66 -15.42 3.32
C ASN A 137 11.35 -15.53 1.95
N ASN A 138 10.90 -14.75 0.95
CA ASN A 138 11.41 -14.80 -0.41
C ASN A 138 11.70 -13.41 -0.98
N ALA A 139 12.83 -12.83 -0.57
CA ALA A 139 13.26 -11.49 -0.98
C ALA A 139 13.18 -11.26 -2.50
N ALA A 140 13.67 -12.20 -3.31
CA ALA A 140 13.64 -12.06 -4.77
C ALA A 140 12.22 -11.97 -5.34
N LYS A 141 11.26 -12.72 -4.78
CA LYS A 141 9.85 -12.61 -5.18
C LYS A 141 9.18 -11.36 -4.62
N THR A 142 9.56 -10.92 -3.42
CA THR A 142 9.10 -9.65 -2.86
C THR A 142 9.55 -8.48 -3.73
N ASP A 143 10.81 -8.44 -4.13
CA ASP A 143 11.34 -7.39 -5.02
C ASP A 143 10.58 -7.37 -6.35
N ALA A 144 10.40 -8.53 -6.98
CA ALA A 144 9.61 -8.63 -8.21
C ALA A 144 8.15 -8.17 -8.02
N TYR A 145 7.53 -8.53 -6.89
CA TYR A 145 6.16 -8.11 -6.56
C TYR A 145 6.05 -6.59 -6.33
N CYS A 146 7.06 -5.98 -5.71
CA CYS A 146 7.18 -4.54 -5.56
C CYS A 146 7.37 -3.84 -6.91
N ASP A 147 8.26 -4.34 -7.77
CA ASP A 147 8.50 -3.82 -9.12
C ASP A 147 7.23 -3.87 -9.97
N ASP A 148 6.51 -5.00 -9.95
CA ASP A 148 5.25 -5.14 -10.66
C ASP A 148 4.19 -4.19 -10.08
N THR A 149 4.10 -4.04 -8.75
CA THR A 149 3.20 -3.07 -8.12
C THR A 149 3.52 -1.64 -8.56
N LEU A 150 4.80 -1.25 -8.58
CA LEU A 150 5.24 0.06 -9.05
C LEU A 150 4.91 0.28 -10.53
N ALA A 151 5.10 -0.72 -11.38
CA ALA A 151 4.74 -0.66 -12.78
C ALA A 151 3.22 -0.49 -12.98
N PHE A 152 2.38 -1.22 -12.22
CA PHE A 152 0.92 -1.02 -12.23
C PHE A 152 0.53 0.40 -11.82
N ILE A 153 1.11 0.92 -10.73
CA ILE A 153 0.85 2.27 -10.24
C ILE A 153 1.27 3.30 -11.29
N LYS A 154 2.47 3.19 -11.87
CA LYS A 154 2.93 4.10 -12.92
C LYS A 154 2.03 4.05 -14.15
N HIS A 155 1.69 2.85 -14.63
CA HIS A 155 0.79 2.69 -15.78
C HIS A 155 -0.55 3.38 -15.58
N HIS A 156 -1.14 3.26 -14.37
CA HIS A 156 -2.46 3.79 -14.10
C HIS A 156 -2.48 5.20 -13.51
N LEU A 157 -1.44 5.69 -12.85
CA LEU A 157 -1.46 7.02 -12.23
C LEU A 157 -0.56 8.03 -12.96
N GLN A 158 0.33 7.54 -13.82
CA GLN A 158 1.30 8.35 -14.55
C GLN A 158 1.40 7.88 -16.01
N PRO A 159 0.28 7.84 -16.76
CA PRO A 159 0.26 7.31 -18.12
C PRO A 159 1.24 8.02 -19.08
N GLU A 160 1.61 9.27 -18.78
CA GLU A 160 2.62 10.05 -19.50
C GLU A 160 4.03 9.43 -19.45
N LEU A 161 4.32 8.57 -18.47
CA LEU A 161 5.60 7.86 -18.39
C LEU A 161 5.71 6.69 -19.37
N GLY A 162 4.61 6.29 -20.02
CA GLY A 162 4.61 5.21 -21.01
C GLY A 162 5.03 3.84 -20.46
N VAL A 163 4.85 3.62 -19.15
CA VAL A 163 5.18 2.34 -18.50
C VAL A 163 4.10 1.31 -18.82
N ASP A 164 4.50 0.15 -19.34
CA ASP A 164 3.58 -0.95 -19.60
C ASP A 164 3.09 -1.58 -18.29
N ALA A 165 1.83 -2.02 -18.30
CA ALA A 165 1.30 -2.82 -17.20
C ALA A 165 2.02 -4.19 -17.17
N PRO A 166 2.31 -4.74 -15.97
CA PRO A 166 2.89 -6.07 -15.86
C PRO A 166 2.05 -7.16 -16.53
N ALA A 167 2.72 -8.20 -17.01
CA ALA A 167 2.06 -9.36 -17.60
C ALA A 167 1.15 -10.05 -16.56
N ALA A 168 -0.05 -10.45 -17.00
CA ALA A 168 -0.98 -11.20 -16.16
C ALA A 168 -0.35 -12.52 -15.68
N GLY A 169 -0.63 -12.90 -14.42
CA GLY A 169 -0.26 -14.22 -13.87
C GLY A 169 1.06 -14.30 -13.08
N ARG A 170 1.78 -13.19 -12.90
CA ARG A 170 3.07 -13.14 -12.16
C ARG A 170 2.96 -13.07 -10.61
N LEU A 171 1.88 -13.61 -10.01
CA LEU A 171 1.54 -13.66 -8.56
C LEU A 171 0.59 -12.56 -8.04
N HIS A 172 -0.10 -11.83 -8.90
CA HIS A 172 -0.71 -10.57 -8.45
C HIS A 172 -2.23 -10.60 -8.28
N ASN A 173 -2.65 -10.11 -7.11
CA ASN A 173 -3.95 -9.47 -6.83
C ASN A 173 -4.13 -8.10 -7.54
N SER A 174 -3.24 -7.74 -8.47
CA SER A 174 -3.17 -6.41 -9.11
C SER A 174 -4.22 -6.19 -10.19
N GLY A 175 -5.01 -7.18 -10.58
CA GLY A 175 -6.04 -6.98 -11.60
C GLY A 175 -7.07 -5.90 -11.23
N MET A 176 -7.26 -5.64 -9.93
CA MET A 176 -8.09 -4.52 -9.45
C MET A 176 -7.50 -3.14 -9.66
N TRP A 177 -6.19 -3.04 -9.80
CA TRP A 177 -5.57 -1.74 -10.08
C TRP A 177 -6.08 -1.13 -11.36
N LYS A 178 -6.64 -1.93 -12.28
CA LYS A 178 -7.28 -1.40 -13.46
C LYS A 178 -8.50 -0.54 -13.13
N GLU A 179 -9.42 -1.05 -12.31
CA GLU A 179 -10.63 -0.31 -11.94
C GLU A 179 -10.30 0.82 -10.97
N ILE A 180 -9.47 0.55 -9.96
CA ILE A 180 -9.02 1.54 -8.99
C ILE A 180 -8.27 2.66 -9.71
N GLY A 181 -7.29 2.30 -10.53
CA GLY A 181 -6.45 3.23 -11.27
C GLY A 181 -7.25 4.14 -12.19
N LYS A 182 -8.20 3.58 -12.96
CA LYS A 182 -9.13 4.38 -13.77
C LYS A 182 -9.91 5.38 -12.92
N ALA A 183 -10.47 4.93 -11.80
CA ALA A 183 -11.24 5.82 -10.92
C ALA A 183 -10.37 6.93 -10.29
N VAL A 184 -9.12 6.62 -9.93
CA VAL A 184 -8.17 7.62 -9.41
C VAL A 184 -7.78 8.62 -10.51
N GLN A 185 -7.51 8.19 -11.74
CA GLN A 185 -7.25 9.08 -12.89
C GLN A 185 -8.40 10.05 -13.13
N GLU A 186 -9.63 9.52 -13.14
CA GLU A 186 -10.83 10.35 -13.33
C GLU A 186 -10.98 11.40 -12.22
N GLY A 187 -10.66 11.01 -10.97
CA GLY A 187 -10.63 11.94 -9.83
C GLY A 187 -9.52 12.99 -9.89
N GLN A 188 -8.42 12.71 -10.58
CA GLN A 188 -7.29 13.63 -10.76
C GLN A 188 -7.43 14.54 -11.98
N THR A 189 -8.36 14.25 -12.89
CA THR A 189 -8.53 15.03 -14.13
C THR A 189 -9.05 16.44 -13.81
N PRO A 190 -8.35 17.52 -14.21
CA PRO A 190 -8.80 18.90 -13.97
C PRO A 190 -10.21 19.13 -14.52
N GLY A 191 -11.10 19.67 -13.68
CA GLY A 191 -12.47 20.01 -14.05
C GLY A 191 -13.53 18.91 -13.85
N LYS A 192 -13.16 17.67 -13.53
CA LYS A 192 -14.14 16.60 -13.19
C LYS A 192 -14.51 16.51 -11.71
N VAL A 193 -13.79 17.20 -10.83
CA VAL A 193 -14.19 17.30 -9.40
C VAL A 193 -14.95 18.60 -9.16
N ARG A 194 -16.29 18.50 -9.03
CA ARG A 194 -17.13 19.17 -8.00
C ARG A 194 -18.59 18.72 -8.15
N PRO A 195 -19.30 18.38 -7.05
CA PRO A 195 -19.58 19.36 -5.99
C PRO A 195 -19.40 18.82 -4.56
N CYS A 196 -18.69 19.57 -3.72
CA CYS A 196 -19.12 19.89 -2.36
C CYS A 196 -18.30 21.08 -1.86
N GLY A 197 -18.84 22.30 -2.04
CA GLY A 197 -18.59 23.49 -1.22
C GLY A 197 -17.18 24.06 -0.99
N SER A 198 -16.07 23.42 -1.36
CA SER A 198 -14.73 23.95 -1.06
C SER A 198 -14.02 24.48 -2.31
N ASN A 199 -13.45 25.69 -2.16
CA ASN A 199 -12.74 26.44 -3.20
C ASN A 199 -11.25 26.07 -3.29
N ASN A 200 -10.83 24.89 -2.84
CA ASN A 200 -9.41 24.54 -2.86
C ASN A 200 -8.98 24.11 -4.27
N PRO A 201 -7.89 24.69 -4.81
CA PRO A 201 -7.30 24.23 -6.06
C PRO A 201 -6.74 22.80 -5.89
N PRO A 202 -6.61 22.03 -6.99
CA PRO A 202 -5.98 20.72 -6.96
C PRO A 202 -4.57 20.83 -6.37
N GLN A 203 -4.27 20.00 -5.37
CA GLN A 203 -2.95 19.96 -4.75
C GLN A 203 -1.99 19.23 -5.69
N ARG A 204 -1.05 19.98 -6.27
CA ARG A 204 0.12 19.41 -6.94
C ARG A 204 1.12 19.02 -5.85
N ILE A 205 1.34 17.72 -5.67
CA ILE A 205 2.42 17.23 -4.82
C ILE A 205 3.67 17.17 -5.70
N GLU A 206 4.56 18.14 -5.52
CA GLU A 206 5.90 18.09 -6.11
C GLU A 206 6.83 17.40 -5.11
N PHE A 207 7.32 16.21 -5.47
CA PHE A 207 8.42 15.58 -4.76
C PHE A 207 9.71 16.25 -5.23
N ILE A 208 10.28 17.09 -4.37
CA ILE A 208 11.61 17.67 -4.59
C ILE A 208 12.62 16.53 -4.38
N ALA A 209 13.37 16.22 -5.44
CA ALA A 209 14.47 15.24 -5.43
C ALA A 209 15.68 15.76 -4.64
#